data_AF-A0AAE1R0S8-F1
#
_entry.id   AF-A0AAE1R0S8-F1
#
_cell.length_a   1.000
_cell.length_b   1.000
_cell.length_c   1.000
_cell.angle_alpha   90.00
_cell.angle_beta   90.00
_cell.angle_gamma   90.00
#
_symmetry.space_group_name_H-M   'P 1'
#
loop_
_entity.id
_entity.type
_entity.pdbx_description
1 polymer ?
#
loop_
_entity_poly.entity_id
_entity_poly.type
_entity_poly.pdbx_seq_one_letter_code
_entity_poly.pdbx_strand_id
1 'polypeptide(L)'
;MQLHISPSLRHVTVLPAKGFKEFIKVKVGSKRLSYRMVFYCLLFLTFLLRFVFVLTAIDTIDGERKCSTLGCLGKKIGPRILGKRLESTVPEVIYQVLEEPSEQTEIQRPESPQTLDEFIAEMKDGRPDAKTFAVKLKAMVTQLEERTRTAKIQEYLYRHVASSSIPKQLHCLALKLAHEHSTNSNARLQLPSPELVPALVDNSYYHFVLASDNILAASVVASSLVQNFIRPEKIVLHIITDRKTYAPMQAWFSLHPLTPAIIEVKGLHHFDWFTKGKVPVLEAMEKDQKARSQFRGGSSAIVANKTEKPKIIAAKLQALSPKYNSLMNHIRIHLPELFPNVDKVVFLDDDIVVQTDVSRLWDIEMNGKVNGAVETCRGEDKYVMSKRFKSYLNFSQPLIAKHFDPSECAWAYGMNIFDLKAWRNTNISHTYYYWLQQNLKSDLSLWQLGTLPPGLIAFHGHVHAIDPFWHMLGLGYQDNTTVSEAQSAGVIHFNGRAKPWLDIAFPQLRPLWTKYVNFSDKLIKSCHIRAS
;
A
#
# COMPACT_ATOMS: atom_id res chain seq x y z
N MET A 1 51.17 -30.25 -24.72
CA MET A 1 50.35 -31.40 -24.27
C MET A 1 48.94 -30.88 -24.04
N GLN A 2 47.97 -31.35 -24.82
CA GLN A 2 46.57 -31.03 -24.57
C GLN A 2 45.90 -32.23 -23.91
N LEU A 3 45.14 -31.94 -22.85
CA LEU A 3 44.55 -32.93 -21.96
C LEU A 3 43.04 -32.87 -22.18
N HIS A 4 42.49 -33.91 -22.82
CA HIS A 4 41.06 -33.99 -23.09
C HIS A 4 40.41 -34.99 -22.14
N ILE A 5 39.45 -34.49 -21.37
CA ILE A 5 38.68 -35.25 -20.38
C ILE A 5 37.25 -35.37 -20.92
N SER A 6 36.73 -36.59 -21.04
CA SER A 6 35.38 -36.78 -21.57
C SER A 6 34.31 -36.32 -20.56
N PRO A 7 33.13 -35.87 -21.01
CA PRO A 7 32.08 -35.35 -20.12
C PRO A 7 31.55 -36.38 -19.10
N SER A 8 31.77 -37.68 -19.31
CA SER A 8 31.40 -38.74 -18.38
C SER A 8 32.51 -39.13 -17.40
N LEU A 9 33.68 -38.47 -17.47
CA LEU A 9 34.87 -38.67 -16.63
C LEU A 9 35.46 -40.09 -16.64
N ARG A 10 35.05 -40.96 -17.57
CA ARG A 10 35.51 -42.36 -17.56
C ARG A 10 36.86 -42.59 -18.23
N HIS A 11 37.32 -41.72 -19.13
CA HIS A 11 38.63 -41.83 -19.78
C HIS A 11 39.31 -40.46 -19.87
N VAL A 12 40.63 -40.45 -19.69
CA VAL A 12 41.51 -39.29 -19.87
C VAL A 12 42.51 -39.63 -20.96
N THR A 13 42.55 -38.83 -22.02
CA THR A 13 43.49 -39.04 -23.13
C THR A 13 44.49 -37.89 -23.15
N VAL A 14 45.78 -38.23 -23.05
CA VAL A 14 46.89 -37.27 -23.14
C VAL A 14 47.54 -37.41 -24.50
N LEU A 15 47.55 -36.33 -25.29
CA LEU A 15 48.24 -36.30 -26.59
C LEU A 15 49.54 -35.47 -26.47
N PRO A 16 50.72 -36.10 -26.53
CA PRO A 16 51.98 -35.40 -26.71
C PRO A 16 52.16 -35.02 -28.19
N ALA A 17 52.85 -33.90 -28.45
CA ALA A 17 52.89 -33.21 -29.75
C ALA A 17 53.60 -33.96 -30.90
N LYS A 18 53.93 -35.25 -30.73
CA LYS A 18 54.45 -36.12 -31.79
C LYS A 18 53.82 -37.51 -31.71
N GLY A 19 52.73 -37.69 -32.45
CA GLY A 19 52.48 -38.87 -33.30
C GLY A 19 52.26 -40.28 -32.72
N PHE A 20 52.34 -40.56 -31.41
CA PHE A 20 52.07 -41.91 -30.89
C PHE A 20 51.08 -41.90 -29.71
N LYS A 21 50.04 -42.74 -29.80
CA LYS A 21 49.01 -42.95 -28.77
C LYS A 21 49.36 -44.20 -27.95
N GLU A 22 49.68 -44.04 -26.67
CA GLU A 22 49.72 -45.16 -25.72
C GLU A 22 48.48 -45.17 -24.83
N PHE A 23 47.90 -46.35 -24.64
CA PHE A 23 46.75 -46.57 -23.76
C PHE A 23 47.21 -47.23 -22.46
N ILE A 24 47.25 -46.48 -21.36
CA ILE A 24 47.50 -47.05 -20.03
C ILE A 24 46.18 -47.57 -19.46
N LYS A 25 46.09 -48.90 -19.31
CA LYS A 25 44.93 -49.59 -18.73
C LYS A 25 45.11 -49.69 -17.21
N VAL A 26 44.36 -48.90 -16.43
CA VAL A 26 44.38 -48.98 -14.96
C VAL A 26 43.34 -49.99 -14.49
N LYS A 27 43.79 -51.11 -13.89
CA LYS A 27 42.96 -52.10 -13.19
C LYS A 27 42.51 -51.54 -11.84
N VAL A 28 41.20 -51.50 -11.59
CA VAL A 28 40.64 -51.17 -10.26
C VAL A 28 40.44 -52.47 -9.47
N GLY A 29 41.24 -52.66 -8.43
CA GLY A 29 41.10 -53.73 -7.44
C GLY A 29 40.04 -53.40 -6.38
N SER A 30 39.45 -54.44 -5.78
CA SER A 30 38.31 -54.35 -4.86
C SER A 30 38.70 -53.95 -3.43
N LYS A 31 37.74 -53.27 -2.78
CA LYS A 31 37.49 -53.09 -1.33
C LYS A 31 38.53 -52.30 -0.51
N ARG A 32 38.09 -51.12 -0.07
CA ARG A 32 37.99 -50.72 1.35
C ARG A 32 37.01 -49.55 1.46
N LEU A 33 36.02 -49.67 2.35
CA LEU A 33 35.12 -48.57 2.73
C LEU A 33 35.98 -47.40 3.20
N SER A 34 36.00 -46.32 2.42
CA SER A 34 36.72 -45.10 2.77
C SER A 34 36.07 -44.50 4.01
N TYR A 35 36.87 -44.00 4.95
CA TYR A 35 36.41 -43.29 6.14
C TYR A 35 35.43 -42.15 5.80
N ARG A 36 35.57 -41.53 4.62
CA ARG A 36 34.61 -40.55 4.10
C ARG A 36 33.23 -41.14 3.83
N MET A 37 33.16 -42.35 3.28
CA MET A 37 31.90 -43.02 3.00
C MET A 37 31.19 -43.44 4.30
N VAL A 38 31.96 -43.88 5.31
CA VAL A 38 31.43 -44.14 6.65
C VAL A 38 30.92 -42.85 7.31
N PHE A 39 31.67 -41.75 7.17
CA PHE A 39 31.25 -40.44 7.66
C PHE A 39 29.97 -39.95 7.01
N TYR A 40 29.85 -40.03 5.67
CA TYR A 40 28.62 -39.65 4.97
C TYR A 40 27.44 -40.58 5.29
N CYS A 41 27.69 -41.89 5.45
CA CYS A 41 26.65 -42.81 5.91
C CYS A 41 26.17 -42.47 7.33
N LEU A 42 27.08 -42.17 8.27
CA LEU A 42 26.71 -41.74 9.62
C LEU A 42 25.92 -40.42 9.61
N LEU A 43 26.36 -39.44 8.82
CA LEU A 43 25.70 -38.15 8.71
C LEU A 43 24.30 -38.29 8.11
N PHE A 44 24.16 -39.11 7.06
CA PHE A 44 22.87 -39.48 6.48
C PHE A 44 21.97 -40.19 7.49
N LEU A 45 22.50 -41.13 8.27
CA LEU A 45 21.73 -41.83 9.31
C LEU A 45 21.27 -40.88 10.42
N THR A 46 22.11 -39.94 10.85
CA THR A 46 21.73 -38.92 11.85
C THR A 46 20.65 -37.98 11.33
N PHE A 47 20.72 -37.61 10.04
CA PHE A 47 19.69 -36.80 9.41
C PHE A 47 18.36 -37.55 9.30
N LEU A 48 18.40 -38.82 8.88
CA LEU A 48 17.23 -39.70 8.83
C LEU A 48 16.60 -39.92 10.20
N LEU A 49 17.41 -40.12 11.24
CA LEU A 49 16.93 -40.25 12.61
C LEU A 49 16.22 -38.98 13.10
N ARG A 50 16.75 -37.80 12.78
CA ARG A 50 16.06 -36.53 13.09
C ARG A 50 14.77 -36.37 12.30
N PHE A 51 14.77 -36.76 11.02
CA PHE A 51 13.58 -36.67 10.19
C PHE A 51 12.47 -37.63 10.65
N VAL A 52 12.84 -38.86 11.04
CA VAL A 52 11.93 -39.85 11.63
C VAL A 52 11.43 -39.38 13.00
N PHE A 53 12.29 -38.77 13.83
CA PHE A 53 11.87 -38.18 15.10
C PHE A 53 10.85 -37.04 14.90
N VAL A 54 11.08 -36.16 13.92
CA VAL A 54 10.14 -35.07 13.60
C VAL A 54 8.83 -35.62 13.04
N LEU A 55 8.87 -36.61 12.14
CA LEU A 55 7.66 -37.25 11.61
C LEU A 55 6.85 -37.96 12.71
N THR A 56 7.51 -38.65 13.64
CA THR A 56 6.84 -39.31 14.77
C THR A 56 6.34 -38.32 15.82
N ALA A 57 7.03 -37.19 16.01
CA ALA A 57 6.56 -36.09 16.85
C ALA A 57 5.34 -35.37 16.25
N ILE A 58 5.30 -35.17 14.92
CA ILE A 58 4.15 -34.58 14.24
C ILE A 58 2.94 -35.52 14.28
N ASP A 59 3.14 -36.82 14.05
CA ASP A 59 2.08 -37.84 14.11
C ASP A 59 1.56 -38.10 15.55
N THR A 60 2.25 -37.59 16.58
CA THR A 60 1.77 -37.60 17.97
C THR A 60 1.06 -36.29 18.37
N ILE A 61 1.16 -35.24 17.55
CA ILE A 61 0.48 -33.96 17.77
C ILE A 61 -0.86 -33.94 17.02
N ASP A 62 -0.97 -34.60 15.86
CA ASP A 62 -2.24 -34.73 15.13
C ASP A 62 -3.05 -35.93 15.67
N GLY A 63 -3.97 -35.64 16.59
CA GLY A 63 -4.89 -36.59 17.21
C GLY A 63 -5.98 -37.17 16.29
N GLU A 64 -5.69 -37.52 15.04
CA GLU A 64 -6.67 -38.12 14.12
C GLU A 64 -6.59 -39.66 14.07
N ARG A 65 -7.72 -40.31 14.41
CA ARG A 65 -7.87 -41.75 14.67
C ARG A 65 -7.88 -42.68 13.42
N LYS A 66 -7.21 -42.37 12.31
CA LYS A 66 -7.21 -43.28 11.13
C LYS A 66 -5.83 -43.45 10.50
N CYS A 67 -5.00 -44.33 11.08
CA CYS A 67 -3.75 -44.81 10.47
C CYS A 67 -4.03 -46.05 9.60
N SER A 68 -3.91 -45.92 8.27
CA SER A 68 -4.08 -47.02 7.30
C SER A 68 -2.92 -47.15 6.31
N THR A 69 -1.69 -46.82 6.71
CA THR A 69 -0.48 -47.06 5.91
C THR A 69 0.65 -47.72 6.72
N LEU A 70 1.62 -48.32 6.01
CA LEU A 70 2.73 -49.12 6.53
C LEU A 70 3.63 -48.43 7.59
N GLY A 71 3.43 -47.15 7.89
CA GLY A 71 4.15 -46.38 8.91
C GLY A 71 3.80 -46.78 10.37
N CYS A 72 2.72 -47.52 10.58
CA CYS A 72 2.31 -47.96 11.92
C CYS A 72 3.10 -49.18 12.47
N LEU A 73 4.07 -49.75 11.73
CA LEU A 73 4.94 -50.83 12.25
C LEU A 73 5.91 -50.38 13.36
N GLY A 74 6.18 -49.08 13.50
CA GLY A 74 7.06 -48.54 14.53
C GLY A 74 6.49 -48.61 15.96
N LYS A 75 5.17 -48.81 16.13
CA LYS A 75 4.54 -48.90 17.46
C LYS A 75 4.75 -50.25 18.17
N LYS A 76 5.29 -51.27 17.49
CA LYS A 76 5.54 -52.60 18.10
C LYS A 76 6.99 -52.86 18.51
N ILE A 77 7.94 -52.00 18.11
CA ILE A 77 9.37 -52.17 18.42
C ILE A 77 9.95 -50.83 18.88
N GLY A 78 9.43 -50.32 19.99
CA GLY A 78 10.09 -49.27 20.79
C GLY A 78 10.69 -49.91 22.05
N PRO A 79 11.83 -49.45 22.57
CA PRO A 79 12.44 -50.03 23.76
C PRO A 79 11.48 -49.82 24.93
N ARG A 80 10.88 -50.92 25.42
CA ARG A 80 10.26 -50.98 26.75
C ARG A 80 11.37 -50.87 27.79
N ILE A 81 11.87 -49.67 28.01
CA ILE A 81 12.76 -49.35 29.13
C ILE A 81 12.03 -48.28 29.95
N LEU A 82 11.54 -48.73 31.11
CA LEU A 82 10.75 -48.01 32.11
C LEU A 82 9.41 -47.40 31.62
N GLY A 83 8.32 -48.00 32.07
CA GLY A 83 6.95 -47.59 31.80
C GLY A 83 6.57 -46.20 32.30
N LYS A 84 6.92 -45.16 31.55
CA LYS A 84 6.22 -43.89 31.54
C LYS A 84 5.91 -43.52 30.10
N ARG A 85 4.64 -43.70 29.73
CA ARG A 85 4.05 -42.94 28.63
C ARG A 85 4.29 -41.47 28.98
N LEU A 86 4.88 -40.68 28.09
CA LEU A 86 4.87 -39.23 28.25
C LEU A 86 3.42 -38.79 27.99
N GLU A 87 2.56 -38.99 28.97
CA GLU A 87 1.24 -38.37 29.01
C GLU A 87 1.46 -36.87 29.05
N SER A 88 0.72 -36.13 28.23
CA SER A 88 0.62 -34.68 28.37
C SER A 88 0.32 -34.37 29.83
N THR A 89 1.22 -33.64 30.50
CA THR A 89 0.99 -33.13 31.87
C THR A 89 -0.15 -32.11 31.92
N VAL A 90 -0.68 -31.68 30.77
CA VAL A 90 -1.83 -30.78 30.67
C VAL A 90 -3.11 -31.64 30.66
N PRO A 91 -4.01 -31.48 31.65
CA PRO A 91 -5.28 -32.19 31.69
C PRO A 91 -6.10 -31.96 30.42
N GLU A 92 -6.58 -33.05 29.81
CA GLU A 92 -7.39 -33.03 28.57
C GLU A 92 -8.64 -32.14 28.69
N VAL A 93 -9.16 -32.00 29.91
CA VAL A 93 -10.25 -31.10 30.30
C VAL A 93 -9.97 -29.63 29.94
N ILE A 94 -8.71 -29.19 29.97
CA ILE A 94 -8.35 -27.82 29.61
C ILE A 94 -8.63 -27.56 28.13
N TYR A 95 -8.22 -28.49 27.26
CA TYR A 95 -8.45 -28.38 25.81
C TYR A 95 -9.94 -28.41 25.49
N GLN A 96 -10.69 -29.33 26.10
CA GLN A 96 -12.15 -29.41 25.93
C GLN A 96 -12.85 -28.09 26.25
N VAL A 97 -12.53 -27.48 27.40
CA VAL A 97 -13.12 -26.19 27.80
C VAL A 97 -12.73 -25.06 26.86
N LEU A 98 -11.48 -25.01 26.39
CA LEU A 98 -11.01 -23.96 25.47
C LEU A 98 -11.61 -24.06 24.06
N GLU A 99 -11.88 -25.29 23.58
CA GLU A 99 -12.44 -25.56 22.25
C GLU A 99 -13.97 -25.49 22.20
N GLU A 100 -14.66 -25.56 23.34
CA GLU A 100 -16.12 -25.43 23.41
C GLU A 100 -16.61 -24.10 22.80
N PRO A 101 -17.64 -24.10 21.92
CA PRO A 101 -18.21 -22.87 21.38
C PRO A 101 -18.77 -21.96 22.47
N SER A 102 -18.48 -20.66 22.39
CA SER A 102 -18.86 -19.66 23.40
C SER A 102 -20.38 -19.43 23.57
N GLU A 103 -21.23 -20.07 22.76
CA GLU A 103 -22.69 -19.89 22.77
C GLU A 103 -23.39 -20.51 23.99
N GLN A 104 -22.73 -21.38 24.76
CA GLN A 104 -23.39 -22.12 25.86
C GLN A 104 -23.10 -21.58 27.28
N THR A 105 -22.36 -20.48 27.42
CA THR A 105 -21.88 -20.00 28.74
C THR A 105 -22.26 -18.54 29.04
N GLU A 106 -23.46 -18.09 28.64
CA GLU A 106 -23.94 -16.74 28.97
C GLU A 106 -24.45 -16.59 30.42
N ILE A 107 -24.63 -17.68 31.18
CA ILE A 107 -25.47 -17.61 32.40
C ILE A 107 -24.72 -17.20 33.67
N GLN A 108 -23.39 -17.26 33.75
CA GLN A 108 -22.62 -16.70 34.87
C GLN A 108 -21.22 -16.37 34.35
N ARG A 109 -20.91 -15.08 34.12
CA ARG A 109 -19.53 -14.63 33.98
C ARG A 109 -18.95 -14.53 35.39
N PRO A 110 -18.16 -15.48 35.90
CA PRO A 110 -17.42 -15.26 37.15
C PRO A 110 -16.56 -13.99 37.00
N GLU A 111 -16.26 -13.31 38.12
CA GLU A 111 -15.29 -12.20 38.10
C GLU A 111 -14.01 -12.69 37.42
N SER A 112 -13.75 -12.12 36.23
CA SER A 112 -12.64 -12.52 35.39
C SER A 112 -11.46 -11.61 35.69
N PRO A 113 -10.26 -12.17 35.95
CA PRO A 113 -9.07 -11.37 36.17
C PRO A 113 -8.80 -10.49 34.95
N GLN A 114 -8.45 -9.24 35.22
CA GLN A 114 -8.30 -8.19 34.22
C GLN A 114 -6.92 -8.25 33.53
N THR A 115 -5.96 -8.89 34.19
CA THR A 115 -4.56 -8.99 33.78
C THR A 115 -4.02 -10.40 33.99
N LEU A 116 -2.94 -10.74 33.27
CA LEU A 116 -2.24 -12.00 33.45
C LEU A 116 -1.66 -12.14 34.87
N ASP A 117 -1.19 -11.05 35.47
CA ASP A 117 -0.60 -11.06 36.81
C ASP A 117 -1.66 -11.37 37.88
N GLU A 118 -2.84 -10.77 37.75
CA GLU A 118 -3.99 -11.03 38.63
C GLU A 118 -4.46 -12.48 38.49
N PHE A 119 -4.55 -13.00 37.26
CA PHE A 119 -4.84 -14.41 37.01
C PHE A 119 -3.79 -15.33 37.67
N ILE A 120 -2.50 -15.05 37.49
CA ILE A 120 -1.42 -15.84 38.09
C ILE A 120 -1.48 -15.80 39.62
N ALA A 121 -1.74 -14.63 40.23
CA ALA A 121 -1.88 -14.49 41.67
C ALA A 121 -3.05 -15.33 42.20
N GLU A 122 -4.21 -15.24 41.55
CA GLU A 122 -5.41 -16.00 41.92
C GLU A 122 -5.21 -17.51 41.77
N MET A 123 -4.52 -17.96 40.72
CA MET A 123 -4.22 -19.38 40.51
C MET A 123 -3.22 -19.92 41.54
N LYS A 124 -2.27 -19.08 41.98
CA LYS A 124 -1.27 -19.44 42.99
C LYS A 124 -1.88 -19.58 44.38
N ASP A 125 -2.76 -18.65 44.76
CA ASP A 125 -3.38 -18.62 46.09
C ASP A 125 -4.51 -19.65 46.23
N GLY A 126 -5.31 -19.84 45.18
CA GLY A 126 -6.51 -20.70 45.22
C GLY A 126 -6.29 -22.18 44.87
N ARG A 127 -5.19 -22.54 44.20
CA ARG A 127 -4.92 -23.90 43.64
C ARG A 127 -6.17 -24.59 43.04
N PRO A 128 -6.86 -23.95 42.07
CA PRO A 128 -8.10 -24.48 41.50
C PRO A 128 -7.89 -25.78 40.69
N ASP A 129 -8.96 -26.55 40.51
CA ASP A 129 -8.93 -27.72 39.63
C ASP A 129 -8.73 -27.32 38.15
N ALA A 130 -8.36 -28.29 37.32
CA ALA A 130 -8.02 -28.05 35.92
C ALA A 130 -9.17 -27.44 35.12
N LYS A 131 -10.42 -27.80 35.46
CA LYS A 131 -11.63 -27.25 34.83
C LYS A 131 -11.81 -25.77 35.19
N THR A 132 -11.71 -25.42 36.47
CA THR A 132 -11.84 -24.03 36.95
C THR A 132 -10.71 -23.16 36.39
N PHE A 133 -9.48 -23.67 36.33
CA PHE A 133 -8.36 -23.01 35.67
C PHE A 133 -8.69 -22.70 34.20
N ALA A 134 -9.17 -23.69 33.44
CA ALA A 134 -9.49 -23.52 32.03
C ALA A 134 -10.65 -22.54 31.79
N VAL A 135 -11.70 -22.59 32.62
CA VAL A 135 -12.84 -21.66 32.54
C VAL A 135 -12.39 -20.23 32.80
N LYS A 136 -11.58 -20.00 33.85
CA LYS A 136 -11.06 -18.66 34.17
C LYS A 136 -10.08 -18.15 33.11
N LEU A 137 -9.22 -19.01 32.58
CA LEU A 137 -8.32 -18.67 31.48
C LEU A 137 -9.12 -18.27 30.23
N LYS A 138 -10.14 -19.06 29.85
CA LYS A 138 -11.01 -18.76 28.71
C LYS A 138 -11.74 -17.43 28.88
N ALA A 139 -12.25 -17.15 30.08
CA ALA A 139 -12.91 -15.89 30.40
C ALA A 139 -11.96 -14.70 30.27
N MET A 140 -10.75 -14.80 30.84
CA MET A 140 -9.71 -13.76 30.72
C MET A 140 -9.32 -13.51 29.26
N VAL A 141 -9.03 -14.58 28.50
CA VAL A 141 -8.64 -14.47 27.09
C VAL A 141 -9.77 -13.82 26.28
N THR A 142 -11.01 -14.27 26.45
CA THR A 142 -12.18 -13.71 25.75
C THR A 142 -12.36 -12.22 26.08
N GLN A 143 -12.17 -11.84 27.34
CA GLN A 143 -12.26 -10.44 27.77
C GLN A 143 -11.13 -9.58 27.19
N LEU A 144 -9.89 -10.10 27.16
CA LEU A 144 -8.75 -9.43 26.53
C LEU A 144 -8.94 -9.28 25.02
N GLU A 145 -9.52 -10.28 24.36
CA GLU A 145 -9.89 -10.21 22.94
C GLU A 145 -10.98 -9.15 22.68
N GLU A 146 -12.06 -9.11 23.49
CA GLU A 146 -13.10 -8.09 23.40
C GLU A 146 -12.54 -6.67 23.61
N ARG A 147 -11.65 -6.50 24.60
CA ARG A 147 -10.95 -5.22 24.85
C ARG A 147 -10.08 -4.80 23.69
N THR A 148 -9.24 -5.72 23.20
CA THR A 148 -8.35 -5.47 22.06
C THR A 148 -9.15 -5.10 20.82
N ARG A 149 -10.24 -5.81 20.56
CA ARG A 149 -11.18 -5.54 19.47
C ARG A 149 -11.79 -4.14 19.59
N THR A 150 -12.28 -3.78 20.78
CA THR A 150 -12.90 -2.47 21.03
C THR A 150 -11.89 -1.34 20.85
N ALA A 151 -10.69 -1.48 21.42
CA ALA A 151 -9.60 -0.51 21.25
C ALA A 151 -9.22 -0.36 19.76
N LYS A 152 -9.15 -1.46 19.01
CA LYS A 152 -8.84 -1.43 17.58
C LYS A 152 -9.90 -0.70 16.76
N ILE A 153 -11.18 -0.91 17.07
CA ILE A 153 -12.29 -0.21 16.40
C ILE A 153 -12.25 1.29 16.71
N GLN A 154 -12.02 1.66 17.98
CA GLN A 154 -11.86 3.06 18.40
C GLN A 154 -10.67 3.72 17.70
N GLU A 155 -9.52 3.04 17.63
CA GLU A 155 -8.35 3.50 16.88
C GLU A 155 -8.70 3.80 15.41
N TYR A 156 -9.43 2.90 14.74
CA TYR A 156 -9.85 3.13 13.35
C TYR A 156 -10.78 4.34 13.19
N LEU A 157 -11.70 4.54 14.15
CA LEU A 157 -12.60 5.69 14.17
C LEU A 157 -11.80 7.00 14.36
N TYR A 158 -10.94 7.07 15.37
CA TYR A 158 -10.15 8.28 15.64
C TYR A 158 -9.21 8.61 14.50
N ARG A 159 -8.55 7.61 13.90
CA ARG A 159 -7.74 7.80 12.69
C ARG A 159 -8.59 8.32 11.52
N HIS A 160 -9.79 7.79 11.33
CA HIS A 160 -10.70 8.27 10.27
C HIS A 160 -11.11 9.74 10.49
N VAL A 161 -11.55 10.09 11.70
CA VAL A 161 -11.95 11.47 12.05
C VAL A 161 -10.77 12.43 11.91
N ALA A 162 -9.60 12.08 12.45
CA ALA A 162 -8.39 12.89 12.34
C ALA A 162 -7.96 13.10 10.88
N SER A 163 -8.04 12.05 10.05
CA SER A 163 -7.69 12.13 8.62
C SER A 163 -8.70 12.87 7.75
N SER A 164 -9.95 12.99 8.19
CA SER A 164 -11.04 13.61 7.42
C SER A 164 -11.30 15.05 7.84
N SER A 165 -10.77 15.47 9.00
CA SER A 165 -10.92 16.83 9.52
C SER A 165 -9.85 17.75 8.92
N ILE A 166 -10.23 18.99 8.63
CA ILE A 166 -9.26 20.03 8.26
C ILE A 166 -8.63 20.57 9.55
N PRO A 167 -7.31 20.46 9.75
CA PRO A 167 -6.65 21.04 10.92
C PRO A 167 -6.87 22.54 11.02
N LYS A 168 -7.06 23.05 12.23
CA LYS A 168 -7.26 24.50 12.50
C LYS A 168 -6.15 25.36 11.89
N GLN A 169 -4.92 24.84 11.90
CA GLN A 169 -3.73 25.50 11.38
C GLN A 169 -3.79 25.64 9.84
N LEU A 170 -4.22 24.59 9.12
CA LEU A 170 -4.38 24.66 7.66
C LEU A 170 -5.55 25.56 7.28
N HIS A 171 -6.65 25.52 8.04
CA HIS A 171 -7.78 26.41 7.83
C HIS A 171 -7.39 27.89 8.04
N CYS A 172 -6.61 28.19 9.10
CA CYS A 172 -6.03 29.51 9.31
C CYS A 172 -5.19 29.96 8.11
N LEU A 173 -4.32 29.09 7.59
CA LEU A 173 -3.45 29.42 6.46
C LEU A 173 -4.28 29.78 5.22
N ALA A 174 -5.28 28.98 4.90
CA ALA A 174 -6.17 29.23 3.76
C ALA A 174 -6.92 30.56 3.90
N LEU A 175 -7.47 30.87 5.09
CA LEU A 175 -8.17 32.13 5.33
C LEU A 175 -7.24 33.34 5.23
N LYS A 176 -6.04 33.26 5.78
CA LYS A 176 -5.04 34.33 5.69
C LYS A 176 -4.61 34.57 4.26
N LEU A 177 -4.36 33.52 3.49
CA LEU A 177 -4.00 33.65 2.09
C LEU A 177 -5.15 34.21 1.24
N ALA A 178 -6.40 33.87 1.54
CA ALA A 178 -7.55 34.49 0.89
C ALA A 178 -7.62 36.00 1.21
N HIS A 179 -7.32 36.37 2.46
CA HIS A 179 -7.19 37.79 2.85
C HIS A 179 -6.05 38.49 2.10
N GLU A 180 -4.87 37.89 2.03
CA GLU A 180 -3.74 38.39 1.22
C GLU A 180 -4.15 38.56 -0.24
N HIS A 181 -4.79 37.57 -0.86
CA HIS A 181 -5.25 37.67 -2.25
C HIS A 181 -6.15 38.90 -2.47
N SER A 182 -7.06 39.18 -1.54
CA SER A 182 -7.98 40.32 -1.65
C SER A 182 -7.34 41.69 -1.41
N THR A 183 -6.30 41.78 -0.60
CA THR A 183 -5.76 43.08 -0.11
C THR A 183 -4.36 43.40 -0.65
N ASN A 184 -3.57 42.39 -1.02
CA ASN A 184 -2.19 42.52 -1.45
C ASN A 184 -2.07 42.32 -2.97
N SER A 185 -1.59 43.33 -3.70
CA SER A 185 -1.40 43.23 -5.15
C SER A 185 -0.37 42.19 -5.54
N ASN A 186 0.66 41.97 -4.72
CA ASN A 186 1.69 40.96 -4.96
C ASN A 186 1.13 39.54 -4.81
N ALA A 187 0.04 39.35 -4.08
CA ALA A 187 -0.65 38.06 -3.95
C ALA A 187 -1.56 37.74 -5.16
N ARG A 188 -1.71 38.69 -6.10
CA ARG A 188 -2.56 38.57 -7.31
C ARG A 188 -1.76 38.59 -8.60
N LEU A 189 -0.45 38.39 -8.52
CA LEU A 189 0.38 38.34 -9.71
C LEU A 189 -0.10 37.22 -10.65
N GLN A 190 0.01 37.48 -11.95
CA GLN A 190 -0.27 36.48 -12.96
C GLN A 190 0.83 35.43 -12.91
N LEU A 191 0.42 34.16 -12.83
CA LEU A 191 1.31 33.01 -12.77
C LEU A 191 1.08 32.14 -14.02
N PRO A 192 2.05 32.05 -14.94
CA PRO A 192 3.36 32.72 -14.95
C PRO A 192 3.27 34.16 -15.48
N SER A 193 4.41 34.87 -15.53
CA SER A 193 4.49 36.18 -16.20
C SER A 193 4.11 36.07 -17.69
N PRO A 194 3.60 37.14 -18.33
CA PRO A 194 3.16 37.09 -19.73
C PRO A 194 4.19 36.55 -20.72
N GLU A 195 5.47 36.82 -20.48
CA GLU A 195 6.60 36.35 -21.31
C GLU A 195 6.78 34.82 -21.28
N LEU A 196 6.39 34.18 -20.18
CA LEU A 196 6.54 32.75 -19.96
C LEU A 196 5.26 31.96 -20.32
N VAL A 197 4.17 32.63 -20.69
CA VAL A 197 2.91 31.98 -21.08
C VAL A 197 3.09 30.98 -22.24
N PRO A 198 3.90 31.25 -23.29
CA PRO A 198 4.13 30.27 -24.36
C PRO A 198 4.72 28.94 -23.88
N ALA A 199 5.49 28.94 -22.77
CA ALA A 199 6.10 27.72 -22.22
C ALA A 199 5.05 26.76 -21.63
N LEU A 200 3.84 27.24 -21.32
CA LEU A 200 2.76 26.40 -20.76
C LEU A 200 2.27 25.31 -21.72
N VAL A 201 2.59 25.41 -23.00
CA VAL A 201 2.23 24.42 -24.04
C VAL A 201 3.44 23.94 -24.86
N ASP A 202 4.65 24.36 -24.48
CA ASP A 202 5.88 23.97 -25.18
C ASP A 202 6.39 22.61 -24.68
N ASN A 203 6.22 21.59 -25.52
CA ASN A 203 6.66 20.22 -25.26
C ASN A 203 8.19 20.04 -25.11
N SER A 204 8.99 21.10 -25.29
CA SER A 204 10.42 21.11 -24.93
C SER A 204 10.69 21.24 -23.42
N TYR A 205 9.65 21.52 -22.62
CA TYR A 205 9.67 21.60 -21.16
C TYR A 205 9.16 20.31 -20.49
N TYR A 206 9.49 20.16 -19.21
CA TYR A 206 8.97 19.08 -18.37
C TYR A 206 7.69 19.54 -17.68
N HIS A 207 6.55 19.09 -18.19
CA HIS A 207 5.24 19.42 -17.65
C HIS A 207 4.86 18.49 -16.49
N PHE A 208 4.62 19.10 -15.34
CA PHE A 208 4.11 18.43 -14.14
C PHE A 208 2.70 18.94 -13.83
N VAL A 209 1.82 18.05 -13.40
CA VAL A 209 0.45 18.40 -13.02
C VAL A 209 0.22 18.00 -11.57
N LEU A 210 -0.26 18.95 -10.77
CA LEU A 210 -0.60 18.76 -9.37
C LEU A 210 -2.03 19.26 -9.15
N ALA A 211 -2.94 18.36 -8.77
CA ALA A 211 -4.31 18.75 -8.42
C ALA A 211 -4.51 18.69 -6.90
N SER A 212 -4.84 19.83 -6.27
CA SER A 212 -4.96 19.89 -4.80
C SER A 212 -5.86 21.03 -4.32
N ASP A 213 -6.55 20.79 -3.20
CA ASP A 213 -7.25 21.78 -2.38
C ASP A 213 -6.49 22.10 -1.07
N ASN A 214 -5.27 21.58 -0.92
CA ASN A 214 -4.41 21.77 0.25
C ASN A 214 -3.16 22.58 -0.13
N ILE A 215 -3.17 23.88 0.19
CA ILE A 215 -2.09 24.81 -0.15
C ILE A 215 -0.74 24.35 0.40
N LEU A 216 -0.69 23.91 1.66
CA LEU A 216 0.58 23.53 2.30
C LEU A 216 1.15 22.26 1.67
N ALA A 217 0.30 21.26 1.43
CA ALA A 217 0.69 20.04 0.75
C ALA A 217 1.20 20.32 -0.68
N ALA A 218 0.48 21.14 -1.44
CA ALA A 218 0.89 21.55 -2.77
C ALA A 218 2.22 22.31 -2.77
N SER A 219 2.45 23.17 -1.78
CA SER A 219 3.71 23.89 -1.62
C SER A 219 4.91 22.97 -1.39
N VAL A 220 4.72 21.87 -0.65
CA VAL A 220 5.77 20.89 -0.39
C VAL A 220 6.08 20.08 -1.63
N VAL A 221 5.05 19.64 -2.38
CA VAL A 221 5.26 18.97 -3.67
C VAL A 221 6.05 19.87 -4.62
N ALA A 222 5.61 21.12 -4.80
CA ALA A 222 6.28 22.07 -5.67
C ALA A 222 7.72 22.35 -5.22
N SER A 223 7.94 22.59 -3.92
CA SER A 223 9.28 22.87 -3.38
C SER A 223 10.20 21.66 -3.51
N SER A 224 9.71 20.46 -3.20
CA SER A 224 10.49 19.22 -3.33
C SER A 224 10.82 18.90 -4.78
N LEU A 225 9.90 19.14 -5.71
CA LEU A 225 10.15 19.01 -7.15
C LEU A 225 11.27 19.96 -7.58
N VAL A 226 11.12 21.26 -7.33
CA VAL A 226 12.08 22.28 -7.81
C VAL A 226 13.46 22.10 -7.17
N GLN A 227 13.54 21.80 -5.87
CA GLN A 227 14.81 21.67 -5.16
C GLN A 227 15.64 20.43 -5.57
N ASN A 228 14.99 19.36 -6.03
CA ASN A 228 15.68 18.11 -6.39
C ASN A 228 15.84 17.93 -7.91
N PHE A 229 15.37 18.89 -8.71
CA PHE A 229 15.48 18.83 -10.16
C PHE A 229 16.77 19.49 -10.64
N ILE A 230 17.49 18.86 -11.57
CA ILE A 230 18.81 19.34 -12.01
C ILE A 230 18.70 20.65 -12.82
N ARG A 231 17.63 20.80 -13.61
CA ARG A 231 17.38 21.94 -14.51
C ARG A 231 16.05 22.63 -14.18
N PRO A 232 15.93 23.32 -13.05
CA PRO A 232 14.66 23.85 -12.57
C PRO A 232 14.01 24.84 -13.58
N GLU A 233 14.80 25.48 -14.44
CA GLU A 233 14.33 26.36 -15.52
C GLU A 233 13.54 25.65 -16.62
N LYS A 234 13.62 24.31 -16.67
CA LYS A 234 12.85 23.47 -17.60
C LYS A 234 11.56 22.92 -17.01
N ILE A 235 11.24 23.24 -15.75
CA ILE A 235 10.01 22.80 -15.10
C ILE A 235 8.86 23.74 -15.48
N VAL A 236 7.74 23.14 -15.91
CA VAL A 236 6.43 23.79 -15.95
C VAL A 236 5.50 23.01 -15.01
N LEU A 237 5.11 23.63 -13.90
CA LEU A 237 4.20 23.03 -12.92
C LEU A 237 2.80 23.65 -13.05
N HIS A 238 1.85 22.84 -13.49
CA HIS A 238 0.44 23.18 -13.57
C HIS A 238 -0.28 22.75 -12.29
N ILE A 239 -0.65 23.73 -11.47
CA ILE A 239 -1.39 23.52 -10.22
C ILE A 239 -2.87 23.72 -10.49
N ILE A 240 -3.64 22.63 -10.42
CA ILE A 240 -5.09 22.63 -10.61
C ILE A 240 -5.77 22.61 -9.25
N THR A 241 -6.73 23.51 -9.03
CA THR A 241 -7.43 23.61 -7.76
C THR A 241 -8.91 23.93 -7.94
N ASP A 242 -9.70 23.78 -6.88
CA ASP A 242 -11.12 24.09 -6.94
C ASP A 242 -11.38 25.62 -6.89
N ARG A 243 -12.63 26.03 -7.11
CA ARG A 243 -12.99 27.45 -7.11
C ARG A 243 -12.76 28.11 -5.74
N LYS A 244 -12.92 27.36 -4.64
CA LYS A 244 -12.83 27.88 -3.27
C LYS A 244 -11.39 28.14 -2.86
N THR A 245 -10.48 27.29 -3.32
CA THR A 245 -9.05 27.29 -2.97
C THR A 245 -8.21 28.06 -3.97
N TYR A 246 -8.75 28.42 -5.13
CA TYR A 246 -8.05 29.18 -6.17
C TYR A 246 -7.36 30.45 -5.64
N ALA A 247 -8.11 31.35 -4.98
CA ALA A 247 -7.56 32.61 -4.46
C ALA A 247 -6.39 32.39 -3.47
N PRO A 248 -6.54 31.57 -2.40
CA PRO A 248 -5.43 31.32 -1.49
C PRO A 248 -4.25 30.57 -2.14
N MET A 249 -4.52 29.64 -3.07
CA MET A 249 -3.47 28.93 -3.80
C MET A 249 -2.65 29.90 -4.68
N GLN A 250 -3.33 30.77 -5.43
CA GLN A 250 -2.68 31.81 -6.23
C GLN A 250 -1.86 32.76 -5.37
N ALA A 251 -2.40 33.20 -4.22
CA ALA A 251 -1.69 34.05 -3.28
C ALA A 251 -0.41 33.40 -2.77
N TRP A 252 -0.45 32.12 -2.40
CA TRP A 252 0.73 31.41 -1.91
C TRP A 252 1.86 31.41 -2.95
N PHE A 253 1.57 30.96 -4.17
CA PHE A 253 2.58 30.85 -5.23
C PHE A 253 3.02 32.20 -5.82
N SER A 254 2.21 33.25 -5.65
CA SER A 254 2.63 34.61 -6.02
C SER A 254 3.60 35.22 -4.98
N LEU A 255 3.35 34.95 -3.69
CA LEU A 255 4.19 35.44 -2.59
C LEU A 255 5.45 34.58 -2.37
N HIS A 256 5.44 33.33 -2.84
CA HIS A 256 6.54 32.37 -2.72
C HIS A 256 6.94 31.80 -4.10
N PRO A 257 7.52 32.62 -4.98
CA PRO A 257 7.94 32.17 -6.30
C PRO A 257 9.05 31.10 -6.18
N LEU A 258 8.98 30.06 -7.02
CA LEU A 258 10.00 29.00 -7.11
C LEU A 258 10.85 29.17 -8.39
N THR A 259 11.31 30.40 -8.65
CA THR A 259 12.18 30.72 -9.79
C THR A 259 13.45 29.86 -9.76
N PRO A 260 13.94 29.32 -10.90
CA PRO A 260 13.50 29.59 -12.28
C PRO A 260 12.36 28.71 -12.81
N ALA A 261 11.70 27.89 -11.99
CA ALA A 261 10.58 27.07 -12.45
C ALA A 261 9.36 27.93 -12.82
N ILE A 262 8.61 27.48 -13.83
CA ILE A 262 7.40 28.12 -14.32
C ILE A 262 6.21 27.49 -13.61
N ILE A 263 5.41 28.31 -12.92
CA ILE A 263 4.23 27.85 -12.18
C ILE A 263 2.99 28.48 -12.78
N GLU A 264 1.99 27.64 -13.06
CA GLU A 264 0.63 28.06 -13.38
C GLU A 264 -0.31 27.61 -12.26
N VAL A 265 -1.20 28.49 -11.81
CA VAL A 265 -2.31 28.13 -10.91
C VAL A 265 -3.61 28.33 -11.66
N LYS A 266 -4.39 27.26 -11.83
CA LYS A 266 -5.70 27.30 -12.48
C LYS A 266 -6.79 26.70 -11.60
N GLY A 267 -7.87 27.46 -11.42
CA GLY A 267 -9.10 26.97 -10.82
C GLY A 267 -9.92 26.19 -11.86
N LEU A 268 -10.65 25.16 -11.43
CA LEU A 268 -11.54 24.41 -12.33
C LEU A 268 -12.59 25.28 -13.04
N HIS A 269 -13.00 26.38 -12.41
CA HIS A 269 -13.92 27.35 -12.97
C HIS A 269 -13.35 28.19 -14.13
N HIS A 270 -12.04 28.10 -14.40
CA HIS A 270 -11.40 28.71 -15.56
C HIS A 270 -11.50 27.84 -16.82
N PHE A 271 -11.97 26.59 -16.71
CA PHE A 271 -12.15 25.71 -17.85
C PHE A 271 -13.59 25.76 -18.34
N ASP A 272 -13.79 26.27 -19.55
CA ASP A 272 -15.11 26.47 -20.16
C ASP A 272 -15.94 25.17 -20.22
N TRP A 273 -15.32 24.05 -20.57
CA TRP A 273 -16.01 22.75 -20.65
C TRP A 273 -16.53 22.29 -19.29
N PHE A 274 -15.87 22.71 -18.20
CA PHE A 274 -16.25 22.36 -16.84
C PHE A 274 -17.42 23.21 -16.33
N THR A 275 -17.49 24.48 -16.73
CA THR A 275 -18.55 25.42 -16.31
C THR A 275 -19.81 25.37 -17.17
N LYS A 276 -19.67 25.06 -18.47
CA LYS A 276 -20.77 25.04 -19.45
C LYS A 276 -21.33 23.64 -19.71
N GLY A 277 -20.63 22.58 -19.30
CA GLY A 277 -21.00 21.19 -19.58
C GLY A 277 -21.55 20.43 -18.37
N LYS A 278 -22.37 19.41 -18.63
CA LYS A 278 -22.59 18.33 -17.65
C LYS A 278 -21.34 17.47 -17.63
N VAL A 279 -20.46 17.69 -16.66
CA VAL A 279 -19.28 16.84 -16.47
C VAL A 279 -19.75 15.49 -15.91
N PRO A 280 -19.65 14.37 -16.65
CA PRO A 280 -20.22 13.09 -16.22
C PRO A 280 -19.65 12.59 -14.89
N VAL A 281 -18.40 12.93 -14.60
CA VAL A 281 -17.73 12.68 -13.33
C VAL A 281 -18.42 13.39 -12.16
N LEU A 282 -18.81 14.66 -12.30
CA LEU A 282 -19.53 15.38 -11.24
C LEU A 282 -20.87 14.74 -10.94
N GLU A 283 -21.63 14.39 -11.99
CA GLU A 283 -22.93 13.74 -11.83
C GLU A 283 -22.79 12.37 -11.14
N ALA A 284 -21.77 11.60 -11.51
CA ALA A 284 -21.49 10.32 -10.88
C ALA A 284 -21.05 10.47 -9.42
N MET A 285 -20.22 11.48 -9.10
CA MET A 285 -19.82 11.80 -7.73
C MET A 285 -21.01 12.21 -6.87
N GLU A 286 -21.92 13.05 -7.39
CA GLU A 286 -23.13 13.47 -6.68
C GLU A 286 -24.07 12.28 -6.42
N LYS A 287 -24.27 11.42 -7.42
CA LYS A 287 -25.06 10.19 -7.28
C LYS A 287 -24.45 9.22 -6.28
N ASP A 288 -23.13 9.04 -6.34
CA ASP A 288 -22.37 8.21 -5.40
C ASP A 288 -22.47 8.76 -3.96
N GLN A 289 -22.28 10.07 -3.78
CA GLN A 289 -22.45 10.74 -2.49
C GLN A 289 -23.87 10.57 -1.96
N LYS A 290 -24.90 10.74 -2.80
CA LYS A 290 -26.30 10.56 -2.42
C LYS A 290 -26.60 9.13 -2.01
N ALA A 291 -26.20 8.14 -2.81
CA ALA A 291 -26.34 6.72 -2.47
C ALA A 291 -25.62 6.39 -1.15
N ARG A 292 -24.42 6.95 -0.94
CA ARG A 292 -23.65 6.71 0.28
C ARG A 292 -24.19 7.41 1.51
N SER A 293 -24.84 8.56 1.36
CA SER A 293 -25.54 9.24 2.47
C SER A 293 -26.67 8.39 3.08
N GLN A 294 -27.15 7.39 2.33
CA GLN A 294 -28.16 6.43 2.78
C GLN A 294 -27.58 5.24 3.56
N PHE A 295 -26.24 5.06 3.64
CA PHE A 295 -25.64 4.10 4.56
C PHE A 295 -25.94 4.55 6.01
N ARG A 296 -26.89 3.84 6.62
CA ARG A 296 -27.53 4.10 7.92
C ARG A 296 -26.53 4.55 9.02
N GLY A 297 -26.72 5.76 9.55
CA GLY A 297 -26.21 6.23 10.84
C GLY A 297 -24.74 6.70 10.94
N GLY A 298 -24.03 6.84 9.81
CA GLY A 298 -22.68 7.41 9.76
C GLY A 298 -21.59 6.58 10.48
N SER A 299 -20.43 7.19 10.73
CA SER A 299 -19.27 6.53 11.37
C SER A 299 -19.60 5.92 12.74
N SER A 300 -20.56 6.52 13.48
CA SER A 300 -21.02 6.05 14.79
C SER A 300 -21.81 4.73 14.69
N ALA A 301 -22.69 4.57 13.70
CA ALA A 301 -23.44 3.33 13.50
C ALA A 301 -22.57 2.19 12.96
N ILE A 302 -21.57 2.50 12.14
CA ILE A 302 -20.59 1.52 11.66
C ILE A 302 -19.80 0.92 12.82
N VAL A 303 -19.38 1.77 13.78
CA VAL A 303 -18.61 1.36 14.95
C VAL A 303 -19.46 0.68 16.02
N ALA A 304 -20.77 0.96 16.06
CA ALA A 304 -21.71 0.30 16.96
C ALA A 304 -21.97 -1.18 16.62
N ASN A 305 -21.62 -1.62 15.40
CA ASN A 305 -21.78 -3.02 15.00
C ASN A 305 -20.74 -3.92 15.67
N LYS A 306 -21.19 -4.75 16.62
CA LYS A 306 -20.34 -5.68 17.37
C LYS A 306 -20.08 -7.02 16.69
N THR A 307 -20.76 -7.37 15.60
CA THR A 307 -20.61 -8.68 14.94
C THR A 307 -19.54 -8.67 13.83
N GLU A 308 -19.31 -7.54 13.18
CA GLU A 308 -18.38 -7.45 12.04
C GLU A 308 -16.90 -7.46 12.43
N LYS A 309 -16.04 -8.13 11.67
CA LYS A 309 -14.58 -8.11 11.94
C LYS A 309 -14.03 -6.67 11.87
N PRO A 310 -13.07 -6.26 12.72
CA PRO A 310 -12.53 -4.90 12.72
C PRO A 310 -12.01 -4.40 11.37
N LYS A 311 -11.48 -5.31 10.53
CA LYS A 311 -11.04 -4.99 9.16
C LYS A 311 -12.20 -4.51 8.26
N ILE A 312 -13.39 -5.07 8.42
CA ILE A 312 -14.58 -4.69 7.65
C ILE A 312 -15.04 -3.29 8.09
N ILE A 313 -15.07 -3.04 9.40
CA ILE A 313 -15.36 -1.72 9.99
C ILE A 313 -14.37 -0.66 9.46
N ALA A 314 -13.08 -0.99 9.44
CA ALA A 314 -12.05 -0.09 8.91
C ALA A 314 -12.28 0.28 7.44
N ALA A 315 -12.67 -0.69 6.60
CA ALA A 315 -13.00 -0.48 5.19
C ALA A 315 -14.26 0.38 5.02
N LYS A 316 -15.30 0.16 5.83
CA LYS A 316 -16.51 1.01 5.84
C LYS A 316 -16.21 2.44 6.27
N LEU A 317 -15.38 2.66 7.28
CA LEU A 317 -14.94 4.01 7.66
C LEU A 317 -14.11 4.66 6.53
N GLN A 318 -13.28 3.88 5.84
CA GLN A 318 -12.54 4.36 4.67
C GLN A 318 -13.49 4.83 3.56
N ALA A 319 -14.61 4.14 3.37
CA ALA A 319 -15.68 4.52 2.43
C ALA A 319 -16.22 5.93 2.62
N LEU A 320 -16.27 6.39 3.86
CA LEU A 320 -16.77 7.70 4.21
C LEU A 320 -15.72 8.80 4.10
N SER A 321 -14.48 8.47 3.73
CA SER A 321 -13.41 9.46 3.62
C SER A 321 -13.72 10.48 2.51
N PRO A 322 -13.70 11.79 2.80
CA PRO A 322 -13.90 12.83 1.79
C PRO A 322 -12.91 12.75 0.61
N LYS A 323 -11.73 12.13 0.80
CA LYS A 323 -10.73 11.96 -0.27
C LYS A 323 -11.29 11.20 -1.48
N TYR A 324 -12.18 10.23 -1.28
CA TYR A 324 -12.77 9.46 -2.38
C TYR A 324 -13.83 10.23 -3.18
N ASN A 325 -14.34 11.32 -2.60
CA ASN A 325 -15.26 12.25 -3.25
C ASN A 325 -14.57 13.59 -3.59
N SER A 326 -13.24 13.67 -3.47
CA SER A 326 -12.51 14.89 -3.82
C SER A 326 -12.46 15.04 -5.34
N LEU A 327 -12.99 16.15 -5.83
CA LEU A 327 -12.97 16.53 -7.24
C LEU A 327 -11.54 16.58 -7.81
N MET A 328 -10.56 16.95 -6.98
CA MET A 328 -9.14 16.98 -7.38
C MET A 328 -8.63 15.58 -7.77
N ASN A 329 -9.16 14.52 -7.16
CA ASN A 329 -8.77 13.16 -7.51
C ASN A 329 -9.39 12.68 -8.82
N HIS A 330 -10.62 13.12 -9.12
CA HIS A 330 -11.34 12.69 -10.32
C HIS A 330 -10.91 13.47 -11.57
N ILE A 331 -10.35 14.67 -11.44
CA ILE A 331 -9.92 15.46 -12.59
C ILE A 331 -8.80 14.80 -13.41
N ARG A 332 -8.11 13.80 -12.84
CA ARG A 332 -7.07 13.02 -13.53
C ARG A 332 -7.54 12.46 -14.87
N ILE A 333 -8.80 12.01 -14.98
CA ILE A 333 -9.32 11.45 -16.24
C ILE A 333 -9.44 12.50 -17.35
N HIS A 334 -9.49 13.78 -16.97
CA HIS A 334 -9.65 14.92 -17.88
C HIS A 334 -8.32 15.57 -18.28
N LEU A 335 -7.17 14.95 -18.01
CA LEU A 335 -5.87 15.51 -18.40
C LEU A 335 -5.78 15.86 -19.90
N PRO A 336 -6.31 15.04 -20.84
CA PRO A 336 -6.32 15.43 -22.26
C PRO A 336 -7.12 16.71 -22.55
N GLU A 337 -8.23 16.94 -21.85
CA GLU A 337 -9.09 18.11 -21.98
C GLU A 337 -8.52 19.35 -21.26
N LEU A 338 -7.79 19.14 -20.15
CA LEU A 338 -7.09 20.21 -19.43
C LEU A 338 -5.88 20.73 -20.22
N PHE A 339 -5.17 19.84 -20.91
CA PHE A 339 -3.91 20.13 -21.60
C PHE A 339 -3.92 19.61 -23.04
N PRO A 340 -4.73 20.19 -23.95
CA PRO A 340 -4.92 19.68 -25.31
C PRO A 340 -3.65 19.75 -26.17
N ASN A 341 -2.74 20.67 -25.88
CA ASN A 341 -1.52 20.93 -26.66
C ASN A 341 -0.24 20.39 -26.02
N VAL A 342 -0.34 19.74 -24.85
CA VAL A 342 0.79 19.07 -24.19
C VAL A 342 0.75 17.59 -24.53
N ASP A 343 1.91 17.02 -24.84
CA ASP A 343 2.08 15.65 -25.30
C ASP A 343 2.30 14.67 -24.15
N LYS A 344 3.10 15.05 -23.14
CA LYS A 344 3.42 14.19 -22.00
C LYS A 344 3.49 14.99 -20.71
N VAL A 345 2.92 14.45 -19.64
CA VAL A 345 2.96 15.04 -18.30
C VAL A 345 3.34 14.01 -17.24
N VAL A 346 3.87 14.46 -16.12
CA VAL A 346 3.93 13.67 -14.87
C VAL A 346 2.90 14.23 -13.89
N PHE A 347 1.93 13.41 -13.52
CA PHE A 347 0.94 13.76 -12.51
C PHE A 347 1.47 13.44 -11.11
N LEU A 348 1.32 14.37 -10.17
CA LEU A 348 1.75 14.28 -8.79
C LEU A 348 0.57 14.49 -7.83
N ASP A 349 0.38 13.58 -6.88
CA ASP A 349 -0.56 13.79 -5.77
C ASP A 349 0.02 14.81 -4.77
N ASP A 350 -0.83 15.40 -3.93
CA ASP A 350 -0.40 16.40 -2.93
C ASP A 350 0.25 15.80 -1.67
N ASP A 351 0.13 14.48 -1.48
CA ASP A 351 0.72 13.70 -0.40
C ASP A 351 2.03 13.00 -0.81
N ILE A 352 2.77 13.57 -1.76
CA ILE A 352 4.10 13.07 -2.18
C ILE A 352 5.24 14.01 -1.81
N VAL A 353 6.45 13.47 -1.86
CA VAL A 353 7.70 14.23 -1.83
C VAL A 353 8.62 13.71 -2.92
N VAL A 354 9.11 14.61 -3.78
CA VAL A 354 10.16 14.32 -4.75
C VAL A 354 11.53 14.37 -4.06
N GLN A 355 12.35 13.34 -4.25
CA GLN A 355 13.66 13.20 -3.60
C GLN A 355 14.83 13.11 -4.58
N THR A 356 14.55 12.93 -5.87
CA THR A 356 15.57 12.83 -6.92
C THR A 356 15.15 13.59 -8.16
N ASP A 357 16.07 13.71 -9.12
CA ASP A 357 15.77 14.28 -10.43
C ASP A 357 14.84 13.37 -11.23
N VAL A 358 13.59 13.80 -11.37
CA VAL A 358 12.53 13.07 -12.08
C VAL A 358 12.52 13.35 -13.59
N SER A 359 13.48 14.11 -14.13
CA SER A 359 13.60 14.36 -15.58
C SER A 359 13.70 13.06 -16.39
N ARG A 360 14.33 12.03 -15.81
CA ARG A 360 14.50 10.69 -16.40
C ARG A 360 13.18 9.94 -16.66
N LEU A 361 12.07 10.36 -16.05
CA LEU A 361 10.76 9.78 -16.36
C LEU A 361 10.37 10.02 -17.82
N TRP A 362 10.86 11.09 -18.47
CA TRP A 362 10.59 11.34 -19.88
C TRP A 362 11.35 10.39 -20.82
N ASP A 363 12.49 9.87 -20.36
CA ASP A 363 13.37 8.94 -21.11
C ASP A 363 12.78 7.52 -21.14
N ILE A 364 11.75 7.22 -20.35
CA ILE A 364 11.12 5.90 -20.30
C ILE A 364 10.35 5.64 -21.61
N GLU A 365 10.72 4.56 -22.28
CA GLU A 365 10.03 4.07 -23.48
C GLU A 365 8.67 3.47 -23.13
N MET A 366 7.62 4.26 -23.32
CA MET A 366 6.25 3.87 -22.98
C MET A 366 5.67 2.76 -23.87
N ASN A 367 6.33 2.38 -24.96
CA ASN A 367 5.87 1.33 -25.90
C ASN A 367 4.42 1.52 -26.39
N GLY A 368 4.05 2.76 -26.69
CA GLY A 368 2.69 3.14 -27.12
C GLY A 368 1.62 3.06 -26.02
N LYS A 369 2.01 2.82 -24.76
CA LYS A 369 1.12 2.88 -23.60
C LYS A 369 0.91 4.31 -23.15
N VAL A 370 -0.21 4.55 -22.48
CA VAL A 370 -0.64 5.88 -22.07
C VAL A 370 -0.15 6.22 -20.67
N ASN A 371 -0.21 5.26 -19.73
CA ASN A 371 0.10 5.49 -18.32
C ASN A 371 1.36 4.73 -17.90
N GLY A 372 2.38 5.43 -17.40
CA GLY A 372 3.56 4.85 -16.77
C GLY A 372 3.36 4.85 -15.25
N ALA A 373 3.27 3.66 -14.65
CA ALA A 373 2.89 3.53 -13.25
C ALA A 373 3.61 2.37 -12.56
N VAL A 374 3.85 2.50 -11.25
CA VAL A 374 4.39 1.40 -10.44
C VAL A 374 3.28 0.38 -10.19
N GLU A 375 3.60 -0.88 -10.53
CA GLU A 375 2.76 -2.03 -10.23
C GLU A 375 2.78 -2.35 -8.73
N THR A 376 1.60 -2.64 -8.18
CA THR A 376 1.38 -2.89 -6.76
C THR A 376 1.14 -4.36 -6.44
N CYS A 377 1.47 -5.28 -7.35
CA CYS A 377 1.47 -6.72 -7.08
C CYS A 377 2.88 -7.33 -6.95
N ARG A 378 3.91 -6.50 -7.16
CA ARG A 378 5.33 -6.89 -7.12
C ARG A 378 5.99 -6.11 -5.99
N GLY A 379 6.39 -6.80 -4.93
CA GLY A 379 7.11 -6.21 -3.80
C GLY A 379 7.04 -7.07 -2.56
N GLU A 380 7.94 -6.81 -1.62
CA GLU A 380 8.01 -7.55 -0.35
C GLU A 380 6.92 -7.12 0.64
N ASP A 381 6.41 -5.90 0.47
CA ASP A 381 5.32 -5.36 1.27
C ASP A 381 3.99 -6.05 0.96
N LYS A 382 3.59 -6.96 1.85
CA LYS A 382 2.32 -7.70 1.76
C LYS A 382 1.07 -6.83 1.96
N TYR A 383 1.18 -5.62 2.50
CA TYR A 383 0.05 -4.74 2.74
C TYR A 383 -0.21 -3.81 1.56
N VAL A 384 0.82 -3.21 0.97
CA VAL A 384 0.68 -2.20 -0.10
C VAL A 384 1.03 -2.76 -1.49
N MET A 385 2.01 -3.66 -1.59
CA MET A 385 2.59 -4.16 -2.85
C MET A 385 2.13 -5.59 -3.22
N SER A 386 0.99 -6.04 -2.67
CA SER A 386 0.35 -7.34 -2.97
C SER A 386 -1.03 -7.23 -3.63
N LYS A 387 -1.36 -6.07 -4.20
CA LYS A 387 -2.68 -5.74 -4.74
C LYS A 387 -2.82 -6.19 -6.19
N ARG A 388 -3.95 -6.84 -6.46
CA ARG A 388 -4.38 -7.30 -7.79
C ARG A 388 -5.77 -6.76 -8.08
N PHE A 389 -6.29 -7.01 -9.27
CA PHE A 389 -7.64 -6.55 -9.63
C PHE A 389 -8.69 -7.04 -8.63
N LYS A 390 -8.58 -8.28 -8.12
CA LYS A 390 -9.47 -8.79 -7.06
C LYS A 390 -9.43 -8.03 -5.73
N SER A 391 -8.41 -7.21 -5.51
CA SER A 391 -8.31 -6.35 -4.33
C SER A 391 -9.21 -5.11 -4.44
N TYR A 392 -9.65 -4.76 -5.66
CA TYR A 392 -10.36 -3.51 -5.94
C TYR A 392 -11.73 -3.75 -6.58
N LEU A 393 -11.84 -4.73 -7.47
CA LEU A 393 -13.06 -5.04 -8.21
C LEU A 393 -13.82 -6.20 -7.55
N ASN A 394 -15.15 -6.17 -7.66
CA ASN A 394 -16.02 -7.19 -7.13
C ASN A 394 -16.25 -8.32 -8.15
N PHE A 395 -15.43 -9.37 -8.08
CA PHE A 395 -15.53 -10.53 -8.98
C PHE A 395 -16.74 -11.43 -8.72
N SER A 396 -17.53 -11.19 -7.67
CA SER A 396 -18.85 -11.81 -7.54
C SER A 396 -19.86 -11.22 -8.52
N GLN A 397 -19.60 -10.03 -9.08
CA GLN A 397 -20.44 -9.43 -10.12
C GLN A 397 -20.13 -10.03 -11.50
N PRO A 398 -21.11 -10.63 -12.21
CA PRO A 398 -20.88 -11.26 -13.51
C PRO A 398 -20.27 -10.31 -14.55
N LEU A 399 -20.63 -9.03 -14.51
CA LEU A 399 -20.10 -8.02 -15.42
C LEU A 399 -18.59 -7.82 -15.23
N ILE A 400 -18.08 -7.85 -14.00
CA ILE A 400 -16.63 -7.75 -13.74
C ILE A 400 -15.93 -9.05 -14.13
N ALA A 401 -16.45 -10.20 -13.67
CA ALA A 401 -15.83 -11.51 -13.90
C ALA A 401 -15.75 -11.89 -15.39
N LYS A 402 -16.66 -11.38 -16.23
CA LYS A 402 -16.65 -11.61 -17.67
C LYS A 402 -15.57 -10.80 -18.40
N HIS A 403 -15.16 -9.65 -17.87
CA HIS A 403 -14.33 -8.68 -18.59
C HIS A 403 -12.89 -8.58 -18.08
N PHE A 404 -12.60 -9.00 -16.85
CA PHE A 404 -11.28 -8.87 -16.24
C PHE A 404 -10.83 -10.18 -15.59
N ASP A 405 -9.53 -10.36 -15.43
CA ASP A 405 -8.98 -11.47 -14.65
C ASP A 405 -8.65 -11.01 -13.20
N PRO A 406 -9.15 -11.72 -12.15
CA PRO A 406 -8.83 -11.39 -10.76
C PRO A 406 -7.33 -11.43 -10.42
N SER A 407 -6.54 -12.14 -11.21
CA SER A 407 -5.10 -12.29 -11.05
C SER A 407 -4.29 -11.11 -11.60
N GLU A 408 -4.89 -10.22 -12.38
CA GLU A 408 -4.17 -9.12 -13.01
C GLU A 408 -3.54 -8.17 -11.99
N CYS A 409 -2.35 -7.67 -12.32
CA CYS A 409 -1.61 -6.76 -11.47
C CYS A 409 -2.31 -5.40 -11.41
N ALA A 410 -2.54 -4.89 -10.21
CA ALA A 410 -2.97 -3.50 -10.06
C ALA A 410 -1.75 -2.57 -10.07
N TRP A 411 -1.97 -1.30 -10.33
CA TRP A 411 -0.96 -0.24 -10.28
C TRP A 411 -1.43 0.91 -9.36
N ALA A 412 -0.55 1.84 -9.02
CA ALA A 412 -0.88 2.94 -8.11
C ALA A 412 -1.05 4.29 -8.82
N TYR A 413 -2.03 5.05 -8.35
CA TYR A 413 -2.03 6.51 -8.52
C TYR A 413 -1.08 7.16 -7.51
N GLY A 414 -0.53 8.31 -7.87
CA GLY A 414 0.22 9.19 -6.97
C GLY A 414 1.39 9.88 -7.65
N MET A 415 2.07 9.14 -8.51
CA MET A 415 3.08 9.62 -9.43
C MET A 415 2.93 8.78 -10.69
N ASN A 416 2.48 9.41 -11.76
CA ASN A 416 2.15 8.71 -13.00
C ASN A 416 2.63 9.52 -14.20
N ILE A 417 3.24 8.84 -15.17
CA ILE A 417 3.54 9.44 -16.48
C ILE A 417 2.31 9.27 -17.35
N PHE A 418 1.80 10.35 -17.93
CA PHE A 418 0.71 10.28 -18.91
C PHE A 418 1.19 10.82 -20.26
N ASP A 419 1.21 9.94 -21.26
CA ASP A 419 1.33 10.32 -22.66
C ASP A 419 -0.05 10.78 -23.16
N LEU A 420 -0.30 12.09 -23.07
CA LEU A 420 -1.56 12.71 -23.46
C LEU A 420 -1.79 12.63 -24.98
N LYS A 421 -0.71 12.63 -25.78
CA LYS A 421 -0.80 12.45 -27.22
C LYS A 421 -1.31 11.06 -27.57
N ALA A 422 -0.78 10.02 -26.93
CA ALA A 422 -1.29 8.66 -27.07
C ALA A 422 -2.72 8.57 -26.54
N TRP A 423 -3.00 9.14 -25.36
CA TRP A 423 -4.33 9.10 -24.73
C TRP A 423 -5.43 9.63 -25.66
N ARG A 424 -5.21 10.79 -26.30
CA ARG A 424 -6.18 11.40 -27.23
C ARG A 424 -6.59 10.48 -28.38
N ASN A 425 -5.76 9.48 -28.71
CA ASN A 425 -6.02 8.49 -29.77
C ASN A 425 -6.60 7.15 -29.25
N THR A 426 -7.06 7.12 -28.00
CA THR A 426 -7.66 5.92 -27.37
C THR A 426 -9.10 6.16 -26.92
N ASN A 427 -9.78 5.10 -26.48
CA ASN A 427 -11.11 5.18 -25.89
C ASN A 427 -11.11 5.22 -24.36
N ILE A 428 -9.96 5.45 -23.70
CA ILE A 428 -9.80 5.37 -22.23
C ILE A 428 -10.84 6.22 -21.49
N SER A 429 -11.00 7.50 -21.87
CA SER A 429 -11.95 8.40 -21.22
C SER A 429 -13.40 7.92 -21.39
N HIS A 430 -13.76 7.43 -22.58
CA HIS A 430 -15.10 6.87 -22.83
C HIS A 430 -15.34 5.58 -22.02
N THR A 431 -14.34 4.69 -21.94
CA THR A 431 -14.38 3.48 -21.12
C THR A 431 -14.57 3.81 -19.65
N TYR A 432 -13.86 4.82 -19.13
CA TYR A 432 -14.01 5.29 -17.76
C TYR A 432 -15.46 5.69 -17.45
N TYR A 433 -16.07 6.53 -18.29
CA TYR A 433 -17.46 6.96 -18.08
C TYR A 433 -18.46 5.82 -18.23
N TYR A 434 -18.27 4.93 -19.21
CA TYR A 434 -19.11 3.76 -19.40
C TYR A 434 -19.16 2.92 -18.13
N TRP A 435 -18.00 2.57 -17.57
CA TRP A 435 -17.93 1.74 -16.37
C TRP A 435 -18.45 2.46 -15.13
N LEU A 436 -18.24 3.77 -15.01
CA LEU A 436 -18.83 4.56 -13.93
C LEU A 436 -20.36 4.53 -13.99
N GLN A 437 -20.95 4.63 -15.18
CA GLN A 437 -22.39 4.47 -15.37
C GLN A 437 -22.88 3.05 -15.07
N GLN A 438 -22.13 2.01 -15.44
CA GLN A 438 -22.49 0.64 -15.07
C GLN A 438 -22.47 0.45 -13.56
N ASN A 439 -21.47 1.01 -12.87
CA ASN A 439 -21.39 0.92 -11.42
C ASN A 439 -22.59 1.59 -10.75
N LEU A 440 -23.02 2.75 -11.25
CA LEU A 440 -24.24 3.42 -10.78
C LEU A 440 -25.50 2.57 -11.01
N LYS A 441 -25.62 1.91 -12.17
CA LYS A 441 -26.75 1.01 -12.47
C LYS A 441 -26.76 -0.27 -11.62
N SER A 442 -25.60 -0.65 -11.08
CA SER A 442 -25.44 -1.81 -10.21
C SER A 442 -25.37 -1.41 -8.72
N ASP A 443 -25.99 -0.30 -8.32
CA ASP A 443 -26.02 0.18 -6.93
C ASP A 443 -24.61 0.28 -6.28
N LEU A 444 -23.63 0.72 -7.07
CA LEU A 444 -22.22 0.88 -6.68
C LEU A 444 -21.54 -0.41 -6.23
N SER A 445 -21.99 -1.57 -6.74
CA SER A 445 -21.51 -2.88 -6.29
C SER A 445 -20.37 -3.46 -7.14
N LEU A 446 -19.98 -2.84 -8.26
CA LEU A 446 -18.91 -3.36 -9.13
C LEU A 446 -17.52 -3.21 -8.50
N TRP A 447 -17.34 -2.21 -7.65
CA TRP A 447 -16.16 -2.02 -6.80
C TRP A 447 -16.54 -1.16 -5.62
N GLN A 448 -15.73 -1.19 -4.56
CA GLN A 448 -16.06 -0.46 -3.35
C GLN A 448 -15.94 1.05 -3.55
N LEU A 449 -14.72 1.57 -3.75
CA LEU A 449 -14.44 2.99 -3.50
C LEU A 449 -13.26 3.54 -4.29
N GLY A 450 -13.35 4.84 -4.56
CA GLY A 450 -12.25 5.67 -5.04
C GLY A 450 -12.07 5.71 -6.55
N THR A 451 -11.08 6.48 -6.97
CA THR A 451 -10.76 6.73 -8.37
C THR A 451 -9.90 5.65 -8.99
N LEU A 452 -9.18 4.87 -8.16
CA LEU A 452 -8.30 3.82 -8.66
C LEU A 452 -9.06 2.67 -9.36
N PRO A 453 -10.13 2.07 -8.81
CA PRO A 453 -10.84 1.00 -9.50
C PRO A 453 -11.32 1.35 -10.92
N PRO A 454 -12.02 2.48 -11.17
CA PRO A 454 -12.38 2.84 -12.55
C PRO A 454 -11.16 3.22 -13.40
N GLY A 455 -10.07 3.70 -12.79
CA GLY A 455 -8.78 3.87 -13.46
C GLY A 455 -8.16 2.54 -13.92
N LEU A 456 -8.10 1.52 -13.06
CA LEU A 456 -7.59 0.18 -13.41
C LEU A 456 -8.34 -0.39 -14.62
N ILE A 457 -9.65 -0.18 -14.66
CA ILE A 457 -10.51 -0.61 -15.78
C ILE A 457 -10.24 0.23 -17.04
N ALA A 458 -10.26 1.56 -16.94
CA ALA A 458 -10.15 2.43 -18.10
C ALA A 458 -8.78 2.34 -18.79
N PHE A 459 -7.72 2.15 -18.01
CA PHE A 459 -6.35 1.99 -18.49
C PHE A 459 -5.96 0.53 -18.72
N HIS A 460 -6.90 -0.42 -18.65
CA HIS A 460 -6.62 -1.83 -18.93
C HIS A 460 -5.98 -1.98 -20.31
N GLY A 461 -4.82 -2.64 -20.38
CA GLY A 461 -4.02 -2.75 -21.61
C GLY A 461 -3.27 -1.48 -22.04
N HIS A 462 -3.39 -0.35 -21.33
CA HIS A 462 -2.77 0.93 -21.66
C HIS A 462 -1.72 1.40 -20.63
N VAL A 463 -1.27 0.51 -19.74
CA VAL A 463 -0.26 0.81 -18.71
C VAL A 463 1.09 0.21 -19.08
N HIS A 464 2.15 0.98 -18.87
CA HIS A 464 3.54 0.54 -18.84
C HIS A 464 4.00 0.49 -17.38
N ALA A 465 4.44 -0.67 -16.92
CA ALA A 465 4.98 -0.82 -15.58
C ALA A 465 6.36 -0.16 -15.50
N ILE A 466 6.55 0.78 -14.57
CA ILE A 466 7.85 1.43 -14.33
C ILE A 466 8.51 0.87 -13.06
N ASP A 467 9.81 1.14 -12.92
CA ASP A 467 10.61 0.69 -11.77
C ASP A 467 10.02 1.21 -10.43
N PRO A 468 9.83 0.34 -9.41
CA PRO A 468 9.35 0.74 -8.08
C PRO A 468 10.18 1.84 -7.40
N PHE A 469 11.45 2.02 -7.78
CA PHE A 469 12.28 3.15 -7.35
C PHE A 469 11.58 4.49 -7.56
N TRP A 470 10.84 4.66 -8.65
CA TRP A 470 10.22 5.94 -8.99
C TRP A 470 9.06 6.33 -8.08
N HIS A 471 8.36 5.37 -7.47
CA HIS A 471 7.17 5.66 -6.67
C HIS A 471 7.02 4.68 -5.51
N MET A 472 7.53 5.07 -4.36
CA MET A 472 7.39 4.32 -3.12
C MET A 472 6.08 4.69 -2.42
N LEU A 473 5.28 3.67 -2.13
CA LEU A 473 3.97 3.76 -1.51
C LEU A 473 4.05 3.30 -0.05
N GLY A 474 3.04 3.66 0.74
CA GLY A 474 2.76 3.03 2.03
C GLY A 474 3.02 3.91 3.25
N LEU A 475 3.63 5.09 3.07
CA LEU A 475 4.10 5.92 4.18
C LEU A 475 2.95 6.53 5.01
N GLY A 476 1.71 6.47 4.52
CA GLY A 476 0.51 6.87 5.28
C GLY A 476 -0.33 5.70 5.83
N TYR A 477 0.12 4.45 5.65
CA TYR A 477 -0.61 3.24 6.07
C TYR A 477 0.05 2.51 7.25
N GLN A 478 1.38 2.42 7.26
CA GLN A 478 2.12 1.59 8.20
C GLN A 478 3.47 2.21 8.60
N ASP A 479 3.98 1.79 9.76
CA ASP A 479 5.19 2.28 10.40
C ASP A 479 6.42 1.37 10.22
N ASN A 480 6.28 0.30 9.43
CA ASN A 480 7.36 -0.66 9.16
C ASN A 480 8.41 -0.16 8.16
N THR A 481 8.13 0.92 7.43
CA THR A 481 9.07 1.51 6.47
C THR A 481 10.15 2.26 7.23
N THR A 482 11.42 1.89 6.99
CA THR A 482 12.55 2.61 7.57
C THR A 482 12.81 3.91 6.81
N VAL A 483 13.42 4.88 7.51
CA VAL A 483 13.80 6.16 6.89
C VAL A 483 14.80 5.95 5.75
N SER A 484 15.74 5.02 5.89
CA SER A 484 16.74 4.72 4.86
C SER A 484 16.10 4.16 3.59
N GLU A 485 15.13 3.25 3.72
CA GLU A 485 14.38 2.74 2.56
C GLU A 485 13.61 3.87 1.87
N ALA A 486 12.90 4.69 2.66
CA ALA A 486 12.16 5.84 2.14
C ALA A 486 13.08 6.83 1.40
N GLN A 487 14.26 7.14 1.94
CA GLN A 487 15.22 8.05 1.32
C GLN A 487 15.81 7.53 0.01
N SER A 488 15.83 6.21 -0.19
CA SER A 488 16.37 5.60 -1.41
C SER A 488 15.42 5.69 -2.62
N ALA A 489 14.15 6.03 -2.41
CA ALA A 489 13.16 6.14 -3.47
C ALA A 489 13.16 7.53 -4.14
N GLY A 490 12.90 7.58 -5.44
CA GLY A 490 12.84 8.83 -6.20
C GLY A 490 11.66 9.72 -5.82
N VAL A 491 10.49 9.12 -5.59
CA VAL A 491 9.31 9.80 -5.03
C VAL A 491 8.70 8.94 -3.94
N ILE A 492 8.46 9.53 -2.78
CA ILE A 492 7.77 8.88 -1.66
C ILE A 492 6.33 9.39 -1.56
N HIS A 493 5.41 8.49 -1.24
CA HIS A 493 3.99 8.77 -1.19
C HIS A 493 3.43 8.44 0.19
N PHE A 494 2.94 9.46 0.89
CA PHE A 494 2.20 9.33 2.14
C PHE A 494 0.74 8.93 1.90
N ASN A 495 0.50 7.98 0.98
CA ASN A 495 -0.84 7.44 0.73
C ASN A 495 -1.34 6.69 1.97
N GLY A 496 -2.63 6.89 2.27
CA GLY A 496 -3.24 6.41 3.51
C GLY A 496 -3.72 7.55 4.40
N ARG A 497 -3.94 7.26 5.68
CA ARG A 497 -4.57 8.19 6.65
C ARG A 497 -3.55 9.04 7.39
N ALA A 498 -2.35 8.52 7.63
CA ALA A 498 -1.28 9.18 8.36
C ALA A 498 -0.57 10.22 7.47
N LYS A 499 -1.24 11.36 7.22
CA LYS A 499 -0.67 12.45 6.42
C LYS A 499 0.37 13.23 7.20
N PRO A 500 1.46 13.70 6.56
CA PRO A 500 2.57 14.35 7.25
C PRO A 500 2.22 15.71 7.89
N TRP A 501 1.12 16.34 7.46
CA TRP A 501 0.58 17.57 8.05
C TRP A 501 -0.45 17.31 9.17
N LEU A 502 -0.68 16.05 9.57
CA LEU A 502 -1.58 15.67 10.66
C LEU A 502 -0.78 15.11 11.85
N ASP A 503 -1.35 15.21 13.04
CA ASP A 503 -0.74 14.68 14.28
C ASP A 503 -0.67 13.14 14.30
N ILE A 504 -1.44 12.47 13.42
CA ILE A 504 -1.43 11.01 13.26
C ILE A 504 -0.35 10.52 12.27
N ALA A 505 0.52 11.41 11.77
CA ALA A 505 1.67 11.04 10.95
C ALA A 505 2.63 10.13 11.71
N PHE A 506 3.34 9.24 11.00
CA PHE A 506 4.43 8.47 11.60
C PHE A 506 5.63 9.39 11.89
N PRO A 507 6.03 9.59 13.16
CA PRO A 507 7.02 10.59 13.53
C PRO A 507 8.37 10.43 12.83
N GLN A 508 8.80 9.20 12.59
CA GLN A 508 10.07 8.90 11.92
C GLN A 508 10.09 9.27 10.44
N LEU A 509 8.93 9.28 9.76
CA LEU A 509 8.82 9.59 8.33
C LEU A 509 8.49 11.07 8.08
N ARG A 510 7.88 11.75 9.06
CA ARG A 510 7.47 13.15 8.97
C ARG A 510 8.60 14.13 8.58
N PRO A 511 9.86 13.97 9.05
CA PRO A 511 10.99 14.80 8.61
C PRO A 511 11.24 14.85 7.10
N LEU A 512 10.89 13.79 6.37
CA LEU A 512 11.05 13.73 4.92
C LEU A 512 10.16 14.76 4.20
N TRP A 513 9.02 15.11 4.82
CA TRP A 513 8.08 16.11 4.31
C TRP A 513 8.32 17.50 4.93
N THR A 514 8.55 17.57 6.25
CA THR A 514 8.70 18.86 6.95
C THR A 514 9.96 19.62 6.55
N LYS A 515 11.00 18.96 6.04
CA LYS A 515 12.21 19.63 5.51
C LYS A 515 11.93 20.61 4.37
N TYR A 516 10.81 20.47 3.66
CA TYR A 516 10.38 21.37 2.58
C TYR A 516 9.39 22.45 3.04
N VAL A 517 9.03 22.49 4.32
CA VAL A 517 8.19 23.56 4.88
C VAL A 517 9.08 24.65 5.47
N ASN A 518 8.92 25.87 4.99
CA ASN A 518 9.60 27.03 5.59
C ASN A 518 8.88 27.47 6.87
N PHE A 519 9.24 26.88 8.01
CA PHE A 519 8.70 27.26 9.32
C PHE A 519 9.10 28.68 9.76
N SER A 520 9.99 29.35 9.03
CA SER A 520 10.32 30.75 9.27
C SER A 520 9.34 31.73 8.64
N ASP A 521 8.52 31.27 7.68
CA ASP A 521 7.54 32.09 6.98
C ASP A 521 6.49 32.71 7.93
N LYS A 522 6.09 33.95 7.65
CA LYS A 522 5.18 34.73 8.50
C LYS A 522 3.78 34.12 8.55
N LEU A 523 3.25 33.64 7.42
CA LEU A 523 1.91 33.04 7.36
C LEU A 523 1.91 31.70 8.10
N ILE A 524 2.91 30.86 7.85
CA ILE A 524 3.12 29.57 8.53
C ILE A 524 3.22 29.75 10.05
N LYS A 525 4.10 30.65 10.52
CA LYS A 525 4.27 30.96 11.95
C LYS A 525 2.98 31.46 12.57
N SER A 526 2.30 32.40 11.93
CA SER A 526 1.09 33.02 12.48
C SER A 526 -0.09 32.06 12.62
N CYS A 527 -0.10 30.98 11.83
CA CYS A 527 -1.07 29.90 11.93
C CYS A 527 -0.60 28.71 12.78
N HIS A 528 0.51 28.86 13.51
CA HIS A 528 1.05 27.86 14.42
C HIS A 528 1.32 26.49 13.77
N ILE A 529 1.68 26.49 12.49
CA ILE A 529 2.14 25.29 11.78
C ILE A 529 3.59 25.03 12.22
N ARG A 530 3.86 23.87 12.82
CA ARG A 530 5.15 23.50 13.42
C ARG A 530 5.69 22.21 12.83
N ALA A 531 7.01 22.02 12.91
CA ALA A 531 7.72 20.85 12.41
C ALA A 531 7.40 19.52 13.12
N SER A 532 6.61 19.59 14.20
CA SER A 532 6.52 18.65 15.34
C SER A 532 7.81 18.48 16.11
#